data_AF-A0A1I2R5U0-F1
#
_entry.id   AF-A0A1I2R5U0-F1
#
_cell.length_a   1.000
_cell.length_b   1.000
_cell.length_c   1.000
_cell.angle_alpha   90.00
_cell.angle_beta   90.00
_cell.angle_gamma   90.00
#
_symmetry.space_group_name_H-M   'P 1'
#
loop_
_entity.id
_entity.type
_entity.pdbx_description
1 polymer ?
#
loop_
_entity_poly.entity_id
_entity_poly.type
_entity_poly.pdbx_seq_one_letter_code
_entity_poly.pdbx_strand_id
1 'polypeptide(L)'
;MKKRIIACVLTASMLGTLASGTVMAETTKKPGTRVVINVTDPFSSETGLTGVDSQGRPNGMDDETWARLQDNVIDYDEIPDLVEYRSVIARQQTAAIDNYAVNMNQIIDSISDSIGDMNAEITDLREKRNEETDAAKKAEYDAMIKLYNSMISASGTDNYGIVSTDETGNVTKTTMSVQKATAQGSLTKLVSSIKKNMHATKVSMISGMNSAFLGYQSLLELNRMYQKQVDMYRTMYDAVLRQQAVGSATAADVRSAEISLREAELNLSGNNESLRSIKENMALLLGWDISEVANVSIGVMPQYDATYIASRDLNADIETARMYNVSYGSAAAMKKPDITGYSEADIKRNSTKENLNITMNSLYNTALQAGSEYDAALAGYMVAARQKDAAERSYAAGLVGNSQYAGAVTQYIASEAQANISAINASSAVLNYQAALKGYV
;
A
#
# COMPACT_ATOMS: atom_id res chain seq x y z
N MET A 1 -46.06 34.08 29.77
CA MET A 1 -45.80 32.78 30.43
C MET A 1 -44.99 31.90 29.47
N LYS A 2 -44.12 31.08 30.05
CA LYS A 2 -42.81 30.65 29.53
C LYS A 2 -42.87 29.65 28.35
N LYS A 3 -42.13 29.94 27.27
CA LYS A 3 -41.52 28.93 26.38
C LYS A 3 -40.26 28.37 27.06
N ARG A 4 -40.06 27.06 27.04
CA ARG A 4 -38.78 26.42 27.36
C ARG A 4 -38.39 25.51 26.21
N ILE A 5 -37.48 26.01 25.38
CA ILE A 5 -36.61 25.25 24.49
C ILE A 5 -35.34 25.02 25.31
N ILE A 6 -34.95 23.76 25.51
CA ILE A 6 -33.65 23.41 26.10
C ILE A 6 -32.77 22.90 24.98
N ALA A 7 -31.69 23.66 24.74
CA ALA A 7 -30.54 23.31 23.95
C ALA A 7 -29.51 22.57 24.81
N CYS A 8 -28.78 21.62 24.21
CA CYS A 8 -27.42 21.20 24.58
C CYS A 8 -26.87 20.44 23.36
N VAL A 9 -26.02 21.03 22.52
CA VAL A 9 -24.58 21.25 22.70
C VAL A 9 -23.85 19.92 22.95
N LEU A 10 -23.37 19.31 21.86
CA LEU A 10 -22.33 18.28 21.89
C LEU A 10 -20.98 18.99 21.72
N THR A 11 -20.17 19.00 22.78
CA THR A 11 -18.76 19.40 22.75
C THR A 11 -17.90 18.24 23.24
N ALA A 12 -16.81 18.01 22.51
CA ALA A 12 -15.81 16.97 22.70
C ALA A 12 -15.05 17.04 24.04
N SER A 13 -14.52 15.91 24.50
CA SER A 13 -13.17 15.82 25.10
C SER A 13 -12.72 14.37 25.28
N MET A 14 -11.52 14.08 24.76
CA MET A 14 -10.67 12.95 25.15
C MET A 14 -10.26 13.07 26.62
N LEU A 15 -10.13 11.94 27.33
CA LEU A 15 -8.93 11.59 28.11
C LEU A 15 -9.04 10.12 28.57
N GLY A 16 -7.96 9.35 28.45
CA GLY A 16 -7.94 7.92 28.67
C GLY A 16 -7.65 7.47 30.10
N THR A 17 -7.78 6.16 30.31
CA THR A 17 -7.05 5.43 31.37
C THR A 17 -6.86 3.97 30.95
N LEU A 18 -5.62 3.50 31.10
CA LEU A 18 -5.18 2.12 31.01
C LEU A 18 -5.75 1.23 32.13
N ALA A 19 -5.82 -0.06 31.80
CA ALA A 19 -5.70 -1.24 32.66
C ALA A 19 -6.79 -1.52 33.71
N SER A 20 -7.48 -2.66 33.53
CA SER A 20 -7.40 -3.80 34.47
C SER A 20 -8.04 -5.02 33.83
N GLY A 21 -7.29 -6.13 33.83
CA GLY A 21 -7.72 -7.39 33.26
C GLY A 21 -8.75 -8.10 34.12
N THR A 22 -9.66 -8.79 33.45
CA THR A 22 -10.35 -9.97 33.99
C THR A 22 -10.31 -11.05 32.93
N VAL A 23 -9.64 -12.14 33.29
CA VAL A 23 -9.55 -13.37 32.53
C VAL A 23 -10.94 -13.98 32.51
N MET A 24 -11.60 -13.96 31.36
CA MET A 24 -12.86 -14.66 31.13
C MET A 24 -12.64 -15.67 30.02
N ALA A 25 -13.03 -16.91 30.32
CA ALA A 25 -12.73 -18.14 29.59
C ALA A 25 -12.76 -17.96 28.06
N GLU A 26 -11.66 -18.40 27.45
CA GLU A 26 -11.44 -18.50 26.01
C GLU A 26 -12.48 -19.45 25.40
N THR A 27 -13.62 -18.90 24.98
CA THR A 27 -14.45 -19.56 23.98
C THR A 27 -13.66 -19.43 22.69
N THR A 28 -13.01 -20.51 22.28
CA THR A 28 -12.36 -20.61 20.97
C THR A 28 -13.41 -20.30 19.90
N LYS A 29 -13.45 -19.04 19.46
CA LYS A 29 -14.22 -18.63 18.29
C LYS A 29 -13.63 -19.40 17.12
N LYS A 30 -14.31 -20.46 16.72
CA LYS A 30 -14.02 -21.13 15.46
C LYS A 30 -13.98 -20.06 14.36
N PRO A 31 -12.97 -20.06 13.47
CA PRO A 31 -12.96 -19.18 12.32
C PRO A 31 -14.31 -19.35 11.62
N GLY A 32 -15.09 -18.27 11.54
CA GLY A 32 -16.37 -18.31 10.86
C GLY A 32 -16.13 -18.82 9.45
N THR A 33 -16.78 -19.92 9.08
CA THR A 33 -16.68 -20.50 7.75
C THR A 33 -17.02 -19.42 6.74
N ARG A 34 -16.05 -19.09 5.89
CA ARG A 34 -16.12 -18.02 4.90
C ARG A 34 -17.17 -18.38 3.84
N VAL A 35 -18.36 -17.80 3.93
CA VAL A 35 -19.34 -17.89 2.84
C VAL A 35 -19.05 -16.78 1.83
N VAL A 36 -18.52 -17.18 0.68
CA VAL A 36 -18.40 -16.33 -0.52
C VAL A 36 -19.79 -16.27 -1.14
N ILE A 37 -20.39 -15.09 -1.23
CA ILE A 37 -21.66 -14.91 -1.94
C ILE A 37 -21.32 -14.41 -3.35
N ASN A 38 -21.64 -15.23 -4.35
CA ASN A 38 -21.49 -14.88 -5.77
C ASN A 38 -22.60 -13.92 -6.19
N VAL A 39 -22.23 -12.84 -6.89
CA VAL A 39 -23.19 -12.08 -7.71
C VAL A 39 -23.20 -12.73 -9.07
N THR A 40 -24.31 -13.35 -9.46
CA THR A 40 -24.47 -13.98 -10.76
C THR A 40 -24.60 -12.91 -11.84
N ASP A 41 -23.54 -12.71 -12.62
CA ASP A 41 -23.57 -12.20 -13.98
C ASP A 41 -23.26 -13.41 -14.90
N PRO A 42 -24.11 -13.74 -15.89
CA PRO A 42 -23.94 -14.93 -16.72
C PRO A 42 -22.66 -14.96 -17.58
N PHE A 43 -21.79 -13.93 -17.54
CA PHE A 43 -20.54 -13.90 -18.30
C PHE A 43 -19.30 -13.40 -17.54
N SER A 44 -19.30 -13.26 -16.21
CA SER A 44 -18.10 -12.92 -15.45
C SER A 44 -17.72 -13.99 -14.41
N SER A 45 -16.43 -14.31 -14.38
CA SER A 45 -15.81 -15.17 -13.37
C SER A 45 -16.01 -14.59 -11.97
N GLU A 46 -16.43 -15.46 -11.05
CA GLU A 46 -16.86 -15.19 -9.68
C GLU A 46 -15.94 -14.21 -8.90
N THR A 47 -16.41 -12.99 -8.66
CA THR A 47 -15.73 -12.04 -7.75
C THR A 47 -16.41 -12.01 -6.38
N GLY A 48 -15.73 -12.48 -5.33
CA GLY A 48 -16.23 -12.43 -3.96
C GLY A 48 -16.34 -10.99 -3.42
N LEU A 49 -17.42 -10.67 -2.67
CA LEU A 49 -17.66 -9.32 -2.10
C LEU A 49 -16.60 -8.84 -1.09
N THR A 50 -15.77 -9.74 -0.58
CA THR A 50 -14.61 -9.42 0.28
C THR A 50 -13.43 -8.86 -0.52
N GLY A 51 -13.43 -9.07 -1.85
CA GLY A 51 -12.31 -8.77 -2.72
C GLY A 51 -11.22 -9.85 -2.71
N VAL A 52 -11.49 -11.05 -2.14
CA VAL A 52 -10.54 -12.18 -2.14
C VAL A 52 -11.18 -13.52 -2.56
N ASP A 53 -10.43 -14.34 -3.28
CA ASP A 53 -10.77 -15.67 -3.79
C ASP A 53 -10.63 -16.77 -2.72
N SER A 54 -10.98 -18.03 -3.02
CA SER A 54 -11.01 -19.18 -2.08
C SER A 54 -9.70 -19.46 -1.35
N GLN A 55 -8.56 -19.00 -1.87
CA GLN A 55 -7.23 -19.14 -1.27
C GLN A 55 -6.80 -17.91 -0.45
N GLY A 56 -7.67 -16.90 -0.34
CA GLY A 56 -7.39 -15.65 0.35
C GLY A 56 -6.65 -14.63 -0.52
N ARG A 57 -6.54 -14.88 -1.83
CA ARG A 57 -5.86 -14.01 -2.79
C ARG A 57 -6.79 -12.91 -3.27
N PRO A 58 -6.30 -11.71 -3.60
CA PRO A 58 -7.14 -10.67 -4.18
C PRO A 58 -7.82 -11.12 -5.48
N ASN A 59 -9.08 -10.75 -5.67
CA ASN A 59 -9.81 -11.06 -6.90
C ASN A 59 -9.09 -10.44 -8.12
N GLY A 60 -8.74 -11.28 -9.10
CA GLY A 60 -8.07 -10.86 -10.33
C GLY A 60 -6.54 -10.80 -10.26
N MET A 61 -5.93 -11.17 -9.14
CA MET A 61 -4.49 -11.37 -9.04
C MET A 61 -4.13 -12.80 -9.48
N ASP A 62 -3.13 -12.92 -10.34
CA ASP A 62 -2.64 -14.21 -10.81
C ASP A 62 -1.77 -14.93 -9.75
N ASP A 63 -1.58 -16.23 -9.96
CA ASP A 63 -0.85 -17.12 -9.05
C ASP A 63 0.62 -16.72 -8.87
N GLU A 64 1.27 -16.21 -9.92
CA GLU A 64 2.69 -15.83 -9.89
C GLU A 64 2.88 -14.56 -9.08
N THR A 65 2.07 -13.53 -9.32
CA THR A 65 2.08 -12.29 -8.55
C THR A 65 1.78 -12.56 -7.07
N TRP A 66 0.80 -13.41 -6.77
CA TRP A 66 0.50 -13.76 -5.38
C TRP A 66 1.65 -14.55 -4.72
N ALA A 67 2.30 -15.45 -5.45
CA ALA A 67 3.44 -16.20 -4.91
C ALA A 67 4.63 -15.28 -4.58
N ARG A 68 4.90 -14.26 -5.41
CA ARG A 68 5.93 -13.23 -5.13
C ARG A 68 5.67 -12.52 -3.80
N LEU A 69 4.44 -12.06 -3.55
CA LEU A 69 4.10 -11.37 -2.29
C LEU A 69 4.32 -12.22 -1.02
N GLN A 70 4.32 -13.55 -1.18
CA GLN A 70 4.46 -14.50 -0.09
C GLN A 70 5.86 -15.09 0.03
N ASP A 71 6.78 -14.72 -0.86
CA ASP A 71 8.18 -15.08 -0.73
C ASP A 71 8.88 -14.24 0.37
N ASN A 72 10.19 -14.42 0.50
CA ASN A 72 11.01 -13.69 1.48
C ASN A 72 11.92 -12.65 0.80
N VAL A 73 11.47 -12.11 -0.32
CA VAL A 73 12.10 -11.02 -1.06
C VAL A 73 11.14 -9.84 -1.04
N ILE A 74 11.66 -8.62 -0.85
CA ILE A 74 10.90 -7.40 -1.04
C ILE A 74 11.45 -6.74 -2.29
N ASP A 75 10.74 -6.82 -3.41
CA ASP A 75 11.04 -6.09 -4.63
C ASP A 75 10.39 -4.71 -4.64
N TYR A 76 10.94 -3.77 -5.42
CA TYR A 76 10.42 -2.39 -5.45
C TYR A 76 9.00 -2.32 -6.06
N ASP A 77 8.75 -3.08 -7.13
CA ASP A 77 7.49 -3.02 -7.89
C ASP A 77 6.29 -3.57 -7.12
N GLU A 78 6.52 -4.47 -6.16
CA GLU A 78 5.48 -5.12 -5.37
C GLU A 78 5.16 -4.40 -4.04
N ILE A 79 5.94 -3.38 -3.63
CA ILE A 79 5.67 -2.61 -2.40
C ILE A 79 4.21 -2.14 -2.30
N PRO A 80 3.57 -1.62 -3.37
CA PRO A 80 2.15 -1.26 -3.34
C PRO A 80 1.24 -2.43 -2.96
N ASP A 81 1.49 -3.62 -3.52
CA ASP A 81 0.69 -4.81 -3.30
C ASP A 81 0.96 -5.42 -1.91
N LEU A 82 2.21 -5.42 -1.45
CA LEU A 82 2.56 -5.79 -0.08
C LEU A 82 1.85 -4.88 0.93
N VAL A 83 1.77 -3.56 0.66
CA VAL A 83 1.01 -2.63 1.51
C VAL A 83 -0.49 -2.90 1.45
N GLU A 84 -1.03 -3.19 0.27
CA GLU A 84 -2.48 -3.38 0.09
C GLU A 84 -2.98 -4.66 0.76
N TYR A 85 -2.21 -5.75 0.68
CA TYR A 85 -2.69 -7.10 0.99
C TYR A 85 -2.00 -7.77 2.18
N ARG A 86 -0.76 -7.39 2.52
CA ARG A 86 0.03 -8.12 3.53
C ARG A 86 0.36 -7.31 4.78
N SER A 87 0.56 -6.00 4.61
CA SER A 87 1.05 -5.12 5.66
C SER A 87 0.21 -5.11 6.94
N VAL A 88 0.79 -4.56 8.01
CA VAL A 88 0.05 -4.30 9.26
C VAL A 88 -1.21 -3.47 8.99
N ILE A 89 -1.16 -2.50 8.07
CA ILE A 89 -2.31 -1.68 7.70
C ILE A 89 -3.35 -2.48 6.88
N ALA A 90 -2.92 -3.39 6.01
CA ALA A 90 -3.83 -4.32 5.32
C ALA A 90 -4.59 -5.21 6.31
N ARG A 91 -3.89 -5.74 7.32
CA ARG A 91 -4.51 -6.53 8.40
C ARG A 91 -5.49 -5.72 9.22
N GLN A 92 -5.16 -4.47 9.56
CA GLN A 92 -6.08 -3.56 10.25
C GLN A 92 -7.33 -3.26 9.41
N GLN A 93 -7.18 -3.02 8.09
CA GLN A 93 -8.31 -2.80 7.19
C GLN A 93 -9.23 -4.03 7.16
N THR A 94 -8.65 -5.22 7.03
CA THR A 94 -9.38 -6.49 6.99
C THR A 94 -10.14 -6.71 8.29
N ALA A 95 -9.48 -6.54 9.45
CA ALA A 95 -10.13 -6.66 10.76
C ALA A 95 -11.26 -5.65 10.97
N ALA A 96 -11.10 -4.41 10.50
CA ALA A 96 -12.15 -3.40 10.55
C ALA A 96 -13.36 -3.82 9.70
N ILE A 97 -13.12 -4.24 8.46
CA ILE A 97 -14.17 -4.75 7.57
C ILE A 97 -14.88 -5.94 8.21
N ASP A 98 -14.15 -6.91 8.72
CA ASP A 98 -14.71 -8.13 9.31
C ASP A 98 -15.64 -7.83 10.51
N ASN A 99 -15.21 -6.95 11.42
CA ASN A 99 -16.00 -6.58 12.59
C ASN A 99 -17.37 -6.00 12.20
N TYR A 100 -17.40 -5.12 11.20
CA TYR A 100 -18.64 -4.50 10.74
C TYR A 100 -19.46 -5.38 9.79
N ALA A 101 -18.80 -6.20 8.97
CA ALA A 101 -19.44 -7.06 7.98
C ALA A 101 -20.20 -8.21 8.64
N VAL A 102 -19.69 -8.78 9.73
CA VAL A 102 -20.35 -9.90 10.44
C VAL A 102 -21.78 -9.55 10.84
N ASN A 103 -22.02 -8.37 11.43
CA ASN A 103 -23.35 -7.97 11.86
C ASN A 103 -24.33 -7.78 10.68
N MET A 104 -23.85 -7.23 9.56
CA MET A 104 -24.71 -6.99 8.40
C MET A 104 -24.96 -8.28 7.61
N ASN A 105 -23.98 -9.18 7.56
CA ASN A 105 -24.14 -10.50 6.95
C ASN A 105 -25.20 -11.32 7.70
N GLN A 106 -25.21 -11.30 9.03
CA GLN A 106 -26.26 -11.95 9.82
C GLN A 106 -27.67 -11.45 9.47
N ILE A 107 -27.82 -10.14 9.23
CA ILE A 107 -29.09 -9.54 8.79
C ILE A 107 -29.45 -10.04 7.39
N ILE A 108 -28.49 -10.03 6.46
CA ILE A 108 -28.69 -10.49 5.08
C ILE A 108 -29.07 -11.99 5.03
N ASP A 109 -28.41 -12.81 5.84
CA ASP A 109 -28.66 -14.25 5.92
C ASP A 109 -30.05 -14.52 6.48
N SER A 110 -30.43 -13.87 7.59
CA SER A 110 -31.77 -13.98 8.17
C SER A 110 -32.89 -13.58 7.19
N ILE A 111 -32.67 -12.51 6.42
CA ILE A 111 -33.61 -12.07 5.37
C ILE A 111 -33.64 -13.10 4.22
N SER A 112 -32.49 -13.68 3.86
CA SER A 112 -32.39 -14.68 2.80
C SER A 112 -33.08 -15.98 3.17
N ASP A 113 -32.90 -16.45 4.40
CA ASP A 113 -33.57 -17.63 4.95
C ASP A 113 -35.09 -17.41 4.98
N SER A 114 -35.54 -16.23 5.43
CA SER A 114 -36.96 -15.86 5.40
C SER A 114 -37.56 -15.87 3.98
N ILE A 115 -36.80 -15.41 2.98
CA ILE A 115 -37.19 -15.50 1.56
C ILE A 115 -37.23 -16.97 1.10
N GLY A 116 -36.26 -17.78 1.52
CA GLY A 116 -36.20 -19.21 1.25
C GLY A 116 -37.44 -19.95 1.77
N ASP A 117 -37.78 -19.72 3.04
CA ASP A 117 -38.96 -20.30 3.69
C ASP A 117 -40.26 -19.90 2.98
N MET A 118 -40.42 -18.61 2.63
CA MET A 118 -41.60 -18.15 1.88
C MET A 118 -41.66 -18.75 0.46
N ASN A 119 -40.52 -18.95 -0.21
CA ASN A 119 -40.48 -19.62 -1.52
C ASN A 119 -40.83 -21.11 -1.43
N ALA A 120 -40.42 -21.79 -0.36
CA ALA A 120 -40.80 -23.17 -0.08
C ALA A 120 -42.32 -23.28 0.14
N GLU A 121 -42.90 -22.37 0.94
CA GLU A 121 -44.35 -22.31 1.17
C GLU A 121 -45.12 -21.99 -0.13
N ILE A 122 -44.63 -21.05 -0.95
CA ILE A 122 -45.20 -20.79 -2.28
C ILE A 122 -45.19 -22.07 -3.13
N THR A 123 -44.14 -22.87 -3.05
CA THR A 123 -44.02 -24.11 -3.84
C THR A 123 -45.06 -25.14 -3.38
N ASP A 124 -45.18 -25.38 -2.08
CA ASP A 124 -46.20 -26.27 -1.50
C ASP A 124 -47.64 -25.81 -1.82
N LEU A 125 -47.92 -24.50 -1.72
CA LEU A 125 -49.21 -23.94 -2.11
C LEU A 125 -49.50 -24.13 -3.61
N ARG A 126 -48.49 -24.02 -4.47
CA ARG A 126 -48.65 -24.27 -5.92
C ARG A 126 -48.97 -25.73 -6.20
N GLU A 127 -48.37 -26.66 -5.48
CA GLU A 127 -48.65 -28.10 -5.57
C GLU A 127 -50.08 -28.43 -5.11
N LYS A 128 -50.47 -27.99 -3.91
CA LYS A 128 -51.85 -28.15 -3.39
C LYS A 128 -52.89 -27.56 -4.33
N ARG A 129 -52.62 -26.39 -4.91
CA ARG A 129 -53.48 -25.72 -5.89
C ARG A 129 -53.60 -26.48 -7.21
N ASN A 130 -52.57 -27.22 -7.62
CA ASN A 130 -52.60 -28.05 -8.82
C ASN A 130 -53.40 -29.36 -8.59
N GLU A 131 -53.36 -29.90 -7.37
CA GLU A 131 -54.09 -31.12 -6.97
C GLU A 131 -55.57 -30.87 -6.66
N GLU A 132 -55.93 -29.63 -6.29
CA GLU A 132 -57.31 -29.25 -5.97
C GLU A 132 -58.21 -29.16 -7.22
N THR A 133 -59.49 -29.47 -7.07
CA THR A 133 -60.49 -29.42 -8.17
C THR A 133 -61.53 -28.32 -7.96
N ASP A 134 -61.76 -27.89 -6.72
CA ASP A 134 -62.67 -26.81 -6.39
C ASP A 134 -62.10 -25.43 -6.79
N ALA A 135 -62.86 -24.69 -7.61
CA ALA A 135 -62.45 -23.39 -8.12
C ALA A 135 -62.34 -22.30 -7.03
N ALA A 136 -63.16 -22.36 -5.98
CA ALA A 136 -63.10 -21.43 -4.86
C ALA A 136 -61.83 -21.68 -4.01
N LYS A 137 -61.49 -22.93 -3.73
CA LYS A 137 -60.25 -23.27 -3.01
C LYS A 137 -58.98 -22.96 -3.81
N LYS A 138 -59.01 -23.17 -5.13
CA LYS A 138 -57.93 -22.72 -6.01
C LYS A 138 -57.70 -21.21 -5.92
N ALA A 139 -58.78 -20.43 -5.88
CA ALA A 139 -58.70 -18.98 -5.73
C ALA A 139 -58.12 -18.56 -4.36
N GLU A 140 -58.39 -19.31 -3.29
CA GLU A 140 -57.78 -19.09 -1.96
C GLU A 140 -56.27 -19.35 -1.98
N TYR A 141 -55.82 -20.46 -2.58
CA TYR A 141 -54.38 -20.73 -2.74
C TYR A 141 -53.69 -19.67 -3.61
N ASP A 142 -54.33 -19.23 -4.70
CA ASP A 142 -53.79 -18.16 -5.54
C ASP A 142 -53.69 -16.83 -4.78
N ALA A 143 -54.63 -16.52 -3.89
CA ALA A 143 -54.57 -15.35 -3.02
C ALA A 143 -53.40 -15.45 -2.02
N MET A 144 -53.17 -16.62 -1.43
CA MET A 144 -52.06 -16.87 -0.51
C MET A 144 -50.70 -16.79 -1.22
N ILE A 145 -50.58 -17.38 -2.41
CA ILE A 145 -49.37 -17.31 -3.25
C ILE A 145 -49.08 -15.84 -3.61
N LYS A 146 -50.09 -15.05 -3.96
CA LYS A 146 -49.93 -13.61 -4.24
C LYS A 146 -49.47 -12.84 -3.01
N LEU A 147 -50.01 -13.15 -1.83
CA LEU A 147 -49.60 -12.53 -0.56
C LEU A 147 -48.11 -12.78 -0.28
N TYR A 148 -47.66 -14.04 -0.29
CA TYR A 148 -46.24 -14.38 -0.09
C TYR A 148 -45.34 -13.75 -1.15
N ASN A 149 -45.73 -13.81 -2.43
CA ASN A 149 -44.95 -13.16 -3.50
C ASN A 149 -44.81 -11.66 -3.27
N SER A 150 -45.88 -10.97 -2.84
CA SER A 150 -45.87 -9.53 -2.57
C SER A 150 -45.02 -9.13 -1.35
N MET A 151 -44.85 -10.03 -0.37
CA MET A 151 -43.92 -9.85 0.76
C MET A 151 -42.46 -10.02 0.33
N ILE A 152 -42.16 -11.00 -0.55
CA ILE A 152 -40.82 -11.23 -1.08
C ILE A 152 -40.42 -10.12 -2.05
N SER A 153 -41.26 -9.83 -3.05
CA SER A 153 -40.95 -8.93 -4.18
C SER A 153 -42.20 -8.20 -4.67
N ALA A 154 -42.08 -6.92 -5.03
CA ALA A 154 -43.23 -6.16 -5.52
C ALA A 154 -43.64 -6.68 -6.91
N SER A 155 -44.81 -7.31 -7.00
CA SER A 155 -45.43 -7.67 -8.28
C SER A 155 -46.88 -7.16 -8.30
N GLY A 156 -47.18 -6.21 -9.19
CA GLY A 156 -48.51 -5.62 -9.36
C GLY A 156 -48.85 -4.44 -8.43
N THR A 157 -50.08 -3.96 -8.54
CA THR A 157 -50.61 -2.76 -7.85
C THR A 157 -50.96 -3.02 -6.36
N ASP A 158 -51.11 -4.28 -5.97
CA ASP A 158 -51.53 -4.70 -4.62
C ASP A 158 -50.31 -5.10 -3.79
N ASN A 159 -49.60 -4.09 -3.25
CA ASN A 159 -48.40 -4.28 -2.44
C ASN A 159 -48.76 -4.52 -0.95
N TYR A 160 -48.61 -5.76 -0.48
CA TYR A 160 -48.72 -6.19 0.93
C TYR A 160 -47.34 -6.37 1.60
N GLY A 161 -46.29 -5.69 1.11
CA GLY A 161 -44.97 -5.69 1.75
C GLY A 161 -44.99 -5.23 3.21
N ILE A 162 -43.85 -5.37 3.90
CA ILE A 162 -43.65 -4.95 5.29
C ILE A 162 -43.96 -3.45 5.40
N VAL A 163 -44.89 -3.13 6.31
CA VAL A 163 -45.39 -1.78 6.56
C VAL A 163 -44.67 -1.23 7.78
N SER A 164 -43.80 -0.23 7.58
CA SER A 164 -43.19 0.53 8.68
C SER A 164 -43.80 1.93 8.71
N THR A 165 -44.38 2.31 9.84
CA THR A 165 -44.90 3.66 10.08
C THR A 165 -43.90 4.43 10.92
N ASP A 166 -43.43 5.58 10.42
CA ASP A 166 -42.55 6.44 11.20
C ASP A 166 -43.31 7.16 12.34
N GLU A 167 -42.58 7.80 13.25
CA GLU A 167 -43.13 8.57 14.38
C GLU A 167 -43.98 9.79 13.95
N THR A 168 -43.96 10.14 12.65
CA THR A 168 -44.76 11.20 12.02
C THR A 168 -46.03 10.66 11.33
N GLY A 169 -46.24 9.34 11.34
CA GLY A 169 -47.39 8.69 10.70
C GLY A 169 -47.19 8.36 9.21
N ASN A 170 -46.00 8.55 8.65
CA ASN A 170 -45.74 8.19 7.25
C ASN A 170 -45.55 6.68 7.12
N VAL A 171 -46.32 6.09 6.22
CA VAL A 171 -46.28 4.65 5.95
C VAL A 171 -45.32 4.35 4.82
N THR A 172 -44.21 3.67 5.11
CA THR A 172 -43.30 3.13 4.11
C THR A 172 -43.60 1.64 3.92
N LYS A 173 -43.91 1.25 2.68
CA LYS A 173 -44.07 -0.16 2.29
C LYS A 173 -42.80 -0.65 1.62
N THR A 174 -42.22 -1.73 2.14
CA THR A 174 -40.97 -2.31 1.65
C THR A 174 -41.09 -3.82 1.57
N THR A 175 -40.46 -4.46 0.58
CA THR A 175 -40.44 -5.93 0.45
C THR A 175 -39.17 -6.52 1.05
N MET A 176 -39.18 -7.82 1.33
CA MET A 176 -38.03 -8.55 1.85
C MET A 176 -36.82 -8.45 0.90
N SER A 177 -37.05 -8.49 -0.42
CA SER A 177 -36.01 -8.27 -1.44
C SER A 177 -35.41 -6.85 -1.38
N VAL A 178 -36.22 -5.82 -1.13
CA VAL A 178 -35.75 -4.43 -0.98
C VAL A 178 -34.95 -4.26 0.31
N GLN A 179 -35.34 -4.91 1.42
CA GLN A 179 -34.54 -4.89 2.66
C GLN A 179 -33.20 -5.58 2.47
N LYS A 180 -33.20 -6.76 1.82
CA LYS A 180 -31.96 -7.47 1.46
C LYS A 180 -31.04 -6.59 0.62
N ALA A 181 -31.57 -6.00 -0.46
CA ALA A 181 -30.81 -5.11 -1.33
C ALA A 181 -30.30 -3.86 -0.58
N THR A 182 -31.09 -3.31 0.35
CA THR A 182 -30.70 -2.16 1.17
C THR A 182 -29.59 -2.51 2.15
N ALA A 183 -29.67 -3.68 2.80
CA ALA A 183 -28.63 -4.18 3.69
C ALA A 183 -27.32 -4.46 2.93
N GLN A 184 -27.40 -5.09 1.76
CA GLN A 184 -26.26 -5.32 0.85
C GLN A 184 -25.64 -4.00 0.37
N GLY A 185 -26.46 -3.02 -0.01
CA GLY A 185 -26.00 -1.68 -0.38
C GLY A 185 -25.34 -0.94 0.79
N SER A 186 -25.86 -1.10 2.00
CA SER A 186 -25.28 -0.50 3.21
C SER A 186 -23.93 -1.12 3.56
N LEU A 187 -23.79 -2.45 3.47
CA LEU A 187 -22.52 -3.15 3.61
C LEU A 187 -21.49 -2.66 2.59
N THR A 188 -21.89 -2.58 1.32
CA THR A 188 -21.01 -2.10 0.23
C THR A 188 -20.52 -0.68 0.49
N LYS A 189 -21.40 0.22 0.92
CA LYS A 189 -21.05 1.61 1.28
C LYS A 189 -20.09 1.66 2.47
N LEU A 190 -20.31 0.83 3.49
CA LEU A 190 -19.47 0.77 4.67
C LEU A 190 -18.06 0.29 4.34
N VAL A 191 -17.93 -0.85 3.64
CA VAL A 191 -16.64 -1.37 3.18
C VAL A 191 -15.91 -0.34 2.33
N SER A 192 -16.62 0.30 1.39
CA SER A 192 -16.05 1.36 0.55
C SER A 192 -15.56 2.55 1.37
N SER A 193 -16.28 2.92 2.43
CA SER A 193 -15.90 4.03 3.30
C SER A 193 -14.67 3.71 4.14
N ILE A 194 -14.57 2.48 4.68
CA ILE A 194 -13.39 2.00 5.41
C ILE A 194 -12.15 2.02 4.49
N LYS A 195 -12.26 1.44 3.29
CA LYS A 195 -11.17 1.44 2.29
C LYS A 195 -10.73 2.86 1.93
N LYS A 196 -11.68 3.76 1.67
CA LYS A 196 -11.38 5.17 1.37
C LYS A 196 -10.69 5.88 2.54
N ASN A 197 -11.13 5.66 3.77
CA ASN A 197 -10.53 6.28 4.95
C ASN A 197 -9.10 5.80 5.21
N MET A 198 -8.77 4.57 4.85
CA MET A 198 -7.43 4.00 5.02
C MET A 198 -6.51 4.21 3.81
N HIS A 199 -7.06 4.61 2.65
CA HIS A 199 -6.29 4.80 1.43
C HIS A 199 -5.13 5.80 1.61
N ALA A 200 -5.38 6.95 2.24
CA ALA A 200 -4.32 7.93 2.50
C ALA A 200 -3.18 7.37 3.38
N THR A 201 -3.53 6.57 4.40
CA THR A 201 -2.55 5.90 5.27
C THR A 201 -1.74 4.87 4.49
N LYS A 202 -2.37 4.11 3.59
CA LYS A 202 -1.69 3.14 2.72
C LYS A 202 -0.75 3.82 1.74
N VAL A 203 -1.17 4.89 1.07
CA VAL A 203 -0.31 5.67 0.16
C VAL A 203 0.89 6.26 0.93
N SER A 204 0.68 6.77 2.14
CA SER A 204 1.78 7.24 2.99
C SER A 204 2.75 6.12 3.36
N MET A 205 2.23 4.93 3.67
CA MET A 205 3.05 3.75 3.94
C MET A 205 3.84 3.30 2.71
N ILE A 206 3.23 3.27 1.52
CA ILE A 206 3.93 2.97 0.25
C ILE A 206 5.08 3.95 0.04
N SER A 207 4.82 5.25 0.17
CA SER A 207 5.86 6.29 0.04
C SER A 207 6.99 6.13 1.06
N GLY A 208 6.65 5.81 2.32
CA GLY A 208 7.62 5.53 3.37
C GLY A 208 8.45 4.28 3.09
N MET A 209 7.84 3.21 2.59
CA MET A 209 8.51 1.96 2.23
C MET A 209 9.39 2.12 0.99
N ASN A 210 8.96 2.88 -0.01
CA ASN A 210 9.79 3.24 -1.17
C ASN A 210 11.02 4.04 -0.74
N SER A 211 10.87 4.97 0.21
CA SER A 211 11.99 5.74 0.76
C SER A 211 12.93 4.87 1.58
N ALA A 212 12.41 3.93 2.37
CA ALA A 212 13.20 2.97 3.13
C ALA A 212 13.96 2.01 2.19
N PHE A 213 13.32 1.55 1.11
CA PHE A 213 13.96 0.73 0.07
C PHE A 213 15.11 1.50 -0.58
N LEU A 214 14.88 2.75 -1.00
CA LEU A 214 15.92 3.61 -1.58
C LEU A 214 17.10 3.82 -0.61
N GLY A 215 16.79 4.07 0.66
CA GLY A 215 17.78 4.20 1.73
C GLY A 215 18.60 2.92 1.90
N TYR A 216 17.95 1.75 1.90
CA TYR A 216 18.63 0.46 1.97
C TYR A 216 19.58 0.25 0.79
N GLN A 217 19.15 0.52 -0.45
CA GLN A 217 20.00 0.38 -1.64
C GLN A 217 21.22 1.33 -1.56
N SER A 218 21.00 2.56 -1.10
CA SER A 218 22.10 3.53 -0.93
C SER A 218 23.10 3.07 0.14
N LEU A 219 22.61 2.55 1.27
CA LEU A 219 23.46 1.99 2.32
C LEU A 219 24.22 0.73 1.84
N LEU A 220 23.65 -0.05 0.92
CA LEU A 220 24.31 -1.21 0.34
C LEU A 220 25.53 -0.79 -0.50
N GLU A 221 25.39 0.27 -1.30
CA GLU A 221 26.54 0.85 -2.03
C GLU A 221 27.57 1.45 -1.08
N LEU A 222 27.15 2.14 -0.01
CA LEU A 222 28.05 2.62 1.03
C LEU A 222 28.75 1.47 1.76
N ASN A 223 28.10 0.32 1.92
CA ASN A 223 28.71 -0.86 2.53
C ASN A 223 29.89 -1.37 1.71
N ARG A 224 29.70 -1.48 0.39
CA ARG A 224 30.75 -1.85 -0.56
C ARG A 224 31.89 -0.84 -0.54
N MET A 225 31.58 0.45 -0.43
CA MET A 225 32.55 1.53 -0.28
C MET A 225 33.39 1.35 1.00
N TYR A 226 32.73 1.17 2.15
CA TYR A 226 33.42 0.98 3.43
C TYR A 226 34.26 -0.29 3.46
N GLN A 227 33.80 -1.37 2.84
CA GLN A 227 34.59 -2.60 2.71
C GLN A 227 35.90 -2.34 1.94
N LYS A 228 35.82 -1.67 0.77
CA LYS A 228 37.01 -1.27 0.00
C LYS A 228 37.93 -0.35 0.81
N GLN A 229 37.37 0.54 1.61
CA GLN A 229 38.12 1.45 2.47
C GLN A 229 38.86 0.70 3.60
N VAL A 230 38.23 -0.29 4.23
CA VAL A 230 38.87 -1.18 5.22
C VAL A 230 40.04 -1.93 4.59
N ASP A 231 39.84 -2.52 3.41
CA ASP A 231 40.90 -3.26 2.71
C ASP A 231 42.10 -2.37 2.36
N MET A 232 41.84 -1.14 1.92
CA MET A 232 42.87 -0.13 1.67
C MET A 232 43.64 0.23 2.96
N TYR A 233 42.94 0.59 4.04
CA TYR A 233 43.60 0.98 5.29
C TYR A 233 44.36 -0.17 5.93
N ARG A 234 43.89 -1.41 5.78
CA ARG A 234 44.61 -2.60 6.23
C ARG A 234 45.94 -2.75 5.51
N THR A 235 45.92 -2.59 4.18
CA THR A 235 47.14 -2.60 3.36
C THR A 235 48.10 -1.48 3.74
N MET A 236 47.58 -0.28 4.04
CA MET A 236 48.39 0.85 4.51
C MET A 236 49.02 0.58 5.88
N TYR A 237 48.26 0.03 6.82
CA TYR A 237 48.74 -0.35 8.14
C TYR A 237 49.89 -1.37 8.05
N ASP A 238 49.73 -2.41 7.23
CA ASP A 238 50.78 -3.42 6.99
C ASP A 238 52.03 -2.81 6.32
N ALA A 239 51.86 -1.80 5.46
CA ALA A 239 52.97 -1.06 4.87
C ALA A 239 53.73 -0.24 5.93
N VAL A 240 53.02 0.45 6.83
CA VAL A 240 53.64 1.23 7.91
C VAL A 240 54.36 0.32 8.93
N LEU A 241 53.81 -0.85 9.25
CA LEU A 241 54.49 -1.86 10.07
C LEU A 241 55.82 -2.31 9.46
N ARG A 242 55.84 -2.58 8.14
CA ARG A 242 57.08 -2.92 7.42
C ARG A 242 58.09 -1.77 7.44
N GLN A 243 57.63 -0.53 7.28
CA GLN A 243 58.49 0.66 7.38
C GLN A 243 59.06 0.84 8.78
N GLN A 244 58.29 0.54 9.83
CA GLN A 244 58.78 0.56 11.21
C GLN A 244 59.87 -0.48 11.42
N ALA A 245 59.72 -1.69 10.87
CA ALA A 245 60.71 -2.76 11.01
C ALA A 245 62.07 -2.40 10.39
N VAL A 246 62.09 -1.58 9.34
CA VAL A 246 63.32 -1.05 8.72
C VAL A 246 63.74 0.33 9.29
N GLY A 247 63.12 0.76 10.39
CA GLY A 247 63.44 2.02 11.07
C GLY A 247 63.01 3.30 10.33
N SER A 248 62.22 3.17 9.28
CA SER A 248 61.76 4.29 8.43
C SER A 248 60.40 4.87 8.83
N ALA A 249 59.72 4.29 9.81
CA ALA A 249 58.49 4.82 10.41
C ALA A 249 58.56 4.77 11.95
N THR A 250 57.87 5.70 12.61
CA THR A 250 57.83 5.82 14.06
C THR A 250 56.66 5.03 14.66
N ALA A 251 56.69 4.82 15.99
CA ALA A 251 55.55 4.23 16.70
C ALA A 251 54.28 5.10 16.61
N ALA A 252 54.42 6.42 16.44
CA ALA A 252 53.30 7.33 16.25
C ALA A 252 52.63 7.12 14.89
N ASP A 253 53.41 6.85 13.83
CA ASP A 253 52.88 6.57 12.49
C ASP A 253 52.06 5.27 12.47
N VAL A 254 52.56 4.23 13.15
CA VAL A 254 51.83 2.96 13.31
C VAL A 254 50.51 3.18 14.05
N ARG A 255 50.53 3.97 15.13
CA ARG A 255 49.32 4.30 15.90
C ARG A 255 48.30 5.06 15.06
N SER A 256 48.75 6.01 14.24
CA SER A 256 47.88 6.77 13.34
C SER A 256 47.23 5.89 12.26
N ALA A 257 47.99 4.97 11.67
CA ALA A 257 47.47 4.00 10.71
C ALA A 257 46.48 3.01 11.35
N GLU A 258 46.75 2.56 12.59
CA GLU A 258 45.84 1.71 13.37
C GLU A 258 44.49 2.41 13.62
N ILE A 259 44.52 3.69 14.01
CA ILE A 259 43.31 4.49 14.24
C ILE A 259 42.48 4.59 12.95
N SER A 260 43.13 4.89 11.82
CA SER A 260 42.43 5.01 10.53
C SER A 260 41.76 3.71 10.09
N LEU A 261 42.42 2.57 10.31
CA LEU A 261 41.81 1.24 10.06
C LEU A 261 40.60 1.00 10.96
N ARG A 262 40.73 1.26 12.26
CA ARG A 262 39.62 1.09 13.22
C ARG A 262 38.44 2.01 12.91
N GLU A 263 38.68 3.24 12.50
CA GLU A 263 37.63 4.17 12.07
C GLU A 263 36.86 3.63 10.86
N ALA A 264 37.56 3.07 9.87
CA ALA A 264 36.93 2.45 8.71
C ALA A 264 36.11 1.21 9.09
N GLU A 265 36.62 0.36 9.99
CA GLU A 265 35.90 -0.81 10.50
C GLU A 265 34.63 -0.41 11.29
N LEU A 266 34.71 0.66 12.08
CA LEU A 266 33.56 1.22 12.80
C LEU A 266 32.49 1.73 11.84
N ASN A 267 32.89 2.45 10.78
CA ASN A 267 31.96 2.93 9.75
C ASN A 267 31.27 1.75 9.03
N LEU A 268 32.02 0.70 8.67
CA LEU A 268 31.46 -0.51 8.08
C LEU A 268 30.45 -1.18 9.01
N SER A 269 30.80 -1.34 10.30
CA SER A 269 29.92 -1.94 11.30
C SER A 269 28.66 -1.10 11.53
N GLY A 270 28.77 0.22 11.63
CA GLY A 270 27.62 1.12 11.80
C GLY A 270 26.70 1.10 10.59
N ASN A 271 27.26 0.98 9.38
CA ASN A 271 26.48 0.87 8.15
C ASN A 271 25.78 -0.50 8.04
N ASN A 272 26.43 -1.60 8.46
CA ASN A 272 25.81 -2.92 8.56
C ASN A 272 24.60 -2.93 9.51
N GLU A 273 24.72 -2.26 10.67
CA GLU A 273 23.61 -2.13 11.60
C GLU A 273 22.45 -1.34 10.99
N SER A 274 22.77 -0.27 10.24
CA SER A 274 21.76 0.53 9.55
C SER A 274 21.03 -0.27 8.46
N LEU A 275 21.77 -1.08 7.68
CA LEU A 275 21.19 -2.00 6.69
C LEU A 275 20.24 -3.00 7.35
N ARG A 276 20.67 -3.61 8.45
CA ARG A 276 19.84 -4.54 9.21
C ARG A 276 18.58 -3.85 9.72
N SER A 277 18.71 -2.72 10.40
CA SER A 277 17.58 -1.99 10.98
C SER A 277 16.54 -1.57 9.93
N ILE A 278 16.96 -1.04 8.78
CA ILE A 278 16.00 -0.68 7.72
C ILE A 278 15.29 -1.93 7.18
N LYS A 279 16.04 -3.00 6.88
CA LYS A 279 15.48 -4.26 6.40
C LYS A 279 14.45 -4.82 7.38
N GLU A 280 14.79 -4.88 8.66
CA GLU A 280 13.94 -5.44 9.71
C GLU A 280 12.67 -4.60 9.90
N ASN A 281 12.80 -3.27 9.93
CA ASN A 281 11.64 -2.38 10.04
C ASN A 281 10.71 -2.48 8.82
N MET A 282 11.27 -2.57 7.61
CA MET A 282 10.46 -2.77 6.38
C MET A 282 9.69 -4.08 6.46
N ALA A 283 10.37 -5.19 6.77
CA ALA A 283 9.74 -6.49 6.88
C ALA A 283 8.61 -6.51 7.93
N LEU A 284 8.84 -5.94 9.12
CA LEU A 284 7.81 -5.85 10.17
C LEU A 284 6.58 -5.05 9.71
N LEU A 285 6.80 -3.87 9.11
CA LEU A 285 5.72 -3.00 8.65
C LEU A 285 4.93 -3.63 7.50
N LEU A 286 5.61 -4.25 6.54
CA LEU A 286 5.00 -4.99 5.44
C LEU A 286 4.40 -6.34 5.87
N GLY A 287 4.50 -6.69 7.15
CA GLY A 287 3.67 -7.71 7.79
C GLY A 287 4.35 -9.04 8.08
N TRP A 288 5.67 -9.15 7.88
CA TRP A 288 6.41 -10.36 8.25
C TRP A 288 6.39 -10.53 9.77
N ASP A 289 6.34 -11.80 10.20
CA ASP A 289 6.45 -12.12 11.61
C ASP A 289 7.88 -11.86 12.11
N ILE A 290 8.01 -11.41 13.35
CA ILE A 290 9.31 -11.09 13.96
C ILE A 290 10.32 -12.24 13.90
N SER A 291 9.85 -13.49 13.91
CA SER A 291 10.70 -14.69 13.79
C SER A 291 11.25 -14.92 12.39
N GLU A 292 10.57 -14.41 11.36
CA GLU A 292 10.90 -14.62 9.94
C GLU A 292 11.60 -13.40 9.31
N VAL A 293 11.61 -12.25 9.98
CA VAL A 293 12.23 -11.01 9.50
C VAL A 293 13.71 -11.21 9.11
N ALA A 294 14.43 -12.08 9.82
CA ALA A 294 15.84 -12.36 9.53
C ALA A 294 16.03 -12.98 8.13
N ASN A 295 15.07 -13.80 7.69
CA ASN A 295 15.08 -14.52 6.42
C ASN A 295 14.69 -13.64 5.22
N VAL A 296 14.12 -12.45 5.49
CA VAL A 296 13.73 -11.51 4.45
C VAL A 296 14.97 -10.87 3.84
N SER A 297 14.94 -10.76 2.52
CA SER A 297 15.93 -10.08 1.69
C SER A 297 15.27 -8.94 0.94
N ILE A 298 16.03 -7.89 0.63
CA ILE A 298 15.56 -6.79 -0.20
C ILE A 298 16.07 -7.06 -1.62
N GLY A 299 15.17 -7.01 -2.59
CA GLY A 299 15.48 -7.16 -4.02
C GLY A 299 16.39 -6.06 -4.54
N VAL A 300 16.78 -6.15 -5.81
CA VAL A 300 17.64 -5.15 -6.45
C VAL A 300 16.80 -4.01 -7.05
N MET A 301 17.33 -2.80 -7.02
CA MET A 301 16.74 -1.68 -7.74
C MET A 301 16.77 -1.96 -9.26
N PRO A 302 15.67 -1.73 -10.00
CA PRO A 302 15.71 -1.72 -11.46
C PRO A 302 16.78 -0.73 -11.97
N GLN A 303 17.48 -1.10 -13.04
CA GLN A 303 18.50 -0.20 -13.62
C GLN A 303 17.86 1.07 -14.17
N TYR A 304 18.56 2.19 -14.03
CA TYR A 304 18.13 3.47 -14.57
C TYR A 304 18.09 3.42 -16.11
N ASP A 305 16.93 3.73 -16.67
CA ASP A 305 16.74 3.91 -18.11
C ASP A 305 16.63 5.41 -18.43
N ALA A 306 17.70 5.96 -19.00
CA ALA A 306 17.77 7.36 -19.41
C ALA A 306 16.77 7.71 -20.53
N THR A 307 16.34 6.72 -21.33
CA THR A 307 15.43 6.95 -22.46
C THR A 307 13.99 7.13 -22.02
N TYR A 308 13.60 6.53 -20.89
CA TYR A 308 12.21 6.50 -20.44
C TYR A 308 11.60 7.90 -20.28
N ILE A 309 12.28 8.82 -19.60
CA ILE A 309 11.74 10.19 -19.40
C ILE A 309 11.92 11.04 -20.66
N ALA A 310 13.03 10.85 -21.39
CA ALA A 310 13.34 11.63 -22.58
C ALA A 310 12.33 11.43 -23.73
N SER A 311 11.69 10.26 -23.82
CA SER A 311 10.72 9.96 -24.88
C SER A 311 9.27 10.34 -24.56
N ARG A 312 8.98 10.90 -23.37
CA ARG A 312 7.60 11.09 -22.91
C ARG A 312 7.03 12.47 -23.22
N ASP A 313 5.72 12.49 -23.42
CA ASP A 313 4.94 13.72 -23.53
C ASP A 313 4.21 13.99 -22.21
N LEU A 314 4.74 14.96 -21.46
CA LEU A 314 4.21 15.36 -20.15
C LEU A 314 2.73 15.74 -20.20
N ASN A 315 2.24 16.34 -21.29
CA ASN A 315 0.85 16.74 -21.39
C ASN A 315 -0.08 15.52 -21.52
N ALA A 316 0.28 14.57 -22.38
CA ALA A 316 -0.46 13.31 -22.52
C ALA A 316 -0.44 12.48 -21.22
N ASP A 317 0.66 12.57 -20.49
CA ASP A 317 0.87 11.87 -19.23
C ASP A 317 0.05 12.43 -18.07
N ILE A 318 -0.10 13.75 -17.99
CA ILE A 318 -1.01 14.40 -17.05
C ILE A 318 -2.46 13.95 -17.28
N GLU A 319 -2.88 13.85 -18.55
CA GLU A 319 -4.22 13.36 -18.90
C GLU A 319 -4.41 11.90 -18.46
N THR A 320 -3.36 11.08 -18.61
CA THR A 320 -3.37 9.68 -18.17
C THR A 320 -3.43 9.56 -16.64
N ALA A 321 -2.56 10.27 -15.92
CA ALA A 321 -2.54 10.29 -14.46
C ALA A 321 -3.89 10.73 -13.87
N ARG A 322 -4.59 11.63 -14.56
CA ARG A 322 -5.92 12.11 -14.14
C ARG A 322 -6.99 11.00 -14.13
N MET A 323 -6.86 9.99 -15.00
CA MET A 323 -7.80 8.86 -15.03
C MET A 323 -7.68 7.95 -13.80
N TYR A 324 -6.46 7.84 -13.24
CA TYR A 324 -6.17 6.91 -12.14
C TYR A 324 -6.08 7.61 -10.77
N ASN A 325 -5.97 8.94 -10.72
CA ASN A 325 -5.85 9.66 -9.45
C ASN A 325 -7.16 9.64 -8.62
N VAL A 326 -7.09 9.03 -7.44
CA VAL A 326 -8.23 8.84 -6.53
C VAL A 326 -8.79 10.17 -5.99
N SER A 327 -7.90 11.14 -5.70
CA SER A 327 -8.30 12.45 -5.18
C SER A 327 -9.09 13.25 -6.22
N TYR A 328 -8.62 13.26 -7.46
CA TYR A 328 -9.32 13.88 -8.59
C TYR A 328 -10.64 13.17 -8.89
N GLY A 329 -10.65 11.84 -8.99
CA GLY A 329 -11.87 11.06 -9.20
C GLY A 329 -12.92 11.30 -8.11
N SER A 330 -12.50 11.39 -6.85
CA SER A 330 -13.39 11.70 -5.72
C SER A 330 -13.95 13.11 -5.79
N ALA A 331 -13.13 14.10 -6.18
CA ALA A 331 -13.59 15.47 -6.38
C ALA A 331 -14.56 15.58 -7.58
N ALA A 332 -14.30 14.85 -8.66
CA ALA A 332 -15.15 14.79 -9.85
C ALA A 332 -16.54 14.20 -9.56
N ALA A 333 -16.61 13.21 -8.66
CA ALA A 333 -17.85 12.56 -8.24
C ALA A 333 -18.68 13.38 -7.22
N MET A 334 -18.15 14.51 -6.72
CA MET A 334 -18.86 15.33 -5.74
C MET A 334 -20.10 15.97 -6.37
N LYS A 335 -21.29 15.68 -5.81
CA LYS A 335 -22.55 16.26 -6.28
C LYS A 335 -22.53 17.76 -6.05
N LYS A 336 -22.78 18.54 -7.09
CA LYS A 336 -22.95 19.99 -6.98
C LYS A 336 -24.34 20.29 -6.36
N PRO A 337 -24.42 20.88 -5.16
CA PRO A 337 -25.70 21.09 -4.49
C PRO A 337 -26.48 22.29 -5.07
N ASP A 338 -25.83 23.19 -5.81
CA ASP A 338 -26.44 24.42 -6.31
C ASP A 338 -26.11 24.67 -7.79
N ILE A 339 -27.09 25.12 -8.58
CA ILE A 339 -26.92 25.34 -10.04
C ILE A 339 -26.31 26.71 -10.33
N THR A 340 -26.35 27.63 -9.37
CA THR A 340 -25.84 29.00 -9.51
C THR A 340 -24.59 29.24 -8.67
N GLY A 341 -23.50 29.63 -9.31
CA GLY A 341 -22.26 30.06 -8.64
C GLY A 341 -21.12 29.04 -8.63
N TYR A 342 -19.97 29.52 -8.17
CA TYR A 342 -18.75 28.73 -7.95
C TYR A 342 -18.86 28.03 -6.59
N SER A 343 -18.95 26.71 -6.62
CA SER A 343 -19.23 25.89 -5.42
C SER A 343 -17.96 25.29 -4.82
N GLU A 344 -18.05 24.76 -3.60
CA GLU A 344 -16.97 24.01 -2.95
C GLU A 344 -16.52 22.79 -3.78
N ALA A 345 -17.46 22.15 -4.48
CA ALA A 345 -17.15 21.08 -5.43
C ALA A 345 -16.33 21.58 -6.63
N ASP A 346 -16.52 22.82 -7.07
CA ASP A 346 -15.73 23.43 -8.15
C ASP A 346 -14.32 23.80 -7.66
N ILE A 347 -14.21 24.35 -6.45
CA ILE A 347 -12.92 24.60 -5.77
C ILE A 347 -12.13 23.30 -5.67
N LYS A 348 -12.73 22.22 -5.16
CA LYS A 348 -12.04 20.95 -4.95
C LYS A 348 -11.62 20.29 -6.26
N ARG A 349 -12.47 20.33 -7.29
CA ARG A 349 -12.13 19.82 -8.64
C ARG A 349 -10.96 20.57 -9.26
N ASN A 350 -10.99 21.90 -9.21
CA ASN A 350 -9.89 22.71 -9.75
C ASN A 350 -8.60 22.56 -8.94
N SER A 351 -8.68 22.55 -7.61
CA SER A 351 -7.50 22.37 -6.74
C SER A 351 -6.86 20.99 -6.93
N THR A 352 -7.65 19.91 -7.00
CA THR A 352 -7.09 18.56 -7.21
C THR A 352 -6.48 18.40 -8.60
N LYS A 353 -7.09 19.00 -9.63
CA LYS A 353 -6.50 19.06 -10.98
C LYS A 353 -5.17 19.81 -10.98
N GLU A 354 -5.13 20.99 -10.38
CA GLU A 354 -3.92 21.81 -10.36
C GLU A 354 -2.81 21.16 -9.54
N ASN A 355 -3.15 20.57 -8.38
CA ASN A 355 -2.20 19.82 -7.58
C ASN A 355 -1.61 18.64 -8.38
N LEU A 356 -2.44 17.90 -9.12
CA LEU A 356 -1.96 16.81 -9.97
C LEU A 356 -1.01 17.32 -11.06
N ASN A 357 -1.36 18.43 -11.72
CA ASN A 357 -0.49 19.06 -12.71
C ASN A 357 0.86 19.43 -12.10
N ILE A 358 0.86 20.10 -10.94
CA ILE A 358 2.08 20.51 -10.22
C ILE A 358 2.91 19.29 -9.84
N THR A 359 2.29 18.25 -9.27
CA THR A 359 2.98 17.01 -8.87
C THR A 359 3.63 16.35 -10.08
N MET A 360 2.91 16.18 -11.19
CA MET A 360 3.45 15.55 -12.40
C MET A 360 4.59 16.36 -13.01
N ASN A 361 4.46 17.69 -13.09
CA ASN A 361 5.55 18.57 -13.53
C ASN A 361 6.78 18.45 -12.62
N SER A 362 6.57 18.43 -11.30
CA SER A 362 7.64 18.28 -10.32
C SER A 362 8.36 16.95 -10.50
N LEU A 363 7.63 15.84 -10.56
CA LEU A 363 8.21 14.49 -10.72
C LEU A 363 8.99 14.36 -12.02
N TYR A 364 8.46 14.91 -13.12
CA TYR A 364 9.16 14.92 -14.41
C TYR A 364 10.49 15.69 -14.33
N ASN A 365 10.47 16.90 -13.78
CA ASN A 365 11.67 17.71 -13.62
C ASN A 365 12.67 17.08 -12.64
N THR A 366 12.20 16.47 -11.55
CA THR A 366 13.04 15.71 -10.62
C THR A 366 13.74 14.54 -11.32
N ALA A 367 13.04 13.81 -12.20
CA ALA A 367 13.65 12.71 -12.95
C ALA A 367 14.70 13.20 -13.97
N LEU A 368 14.46 14.31 -14.65
CA LEU A 368 15.46 14.95 -15.52
C LEU A 368 16.70 15.42 -14.76
N GLN A 369 16.49 16.05 -13.60
CA GLN A 369 17.57 16.52 -12.73
C GLN A 369 18.39 15.34 -12.20
N ALA A 370 17.74 14.30 -11.70
CA ALA A 370 18.42 13.11 -11.20
C ALA A 370 19.23 12.40 -12.30
N GLY A 371 18.73 12.37 -13.54
CA GLY A 371 19.49 11.89 -14.69
C GLY A 371 20.75 12.71 -14.95
N SER A 372 20.64 14.04 -14.93
CA SER A 372 21.78 14.95 -15.11
C SER A 372 22.82 14.82 -13.98
N GLU A 373 22.36 14.63 -12.74
CA GLU A 373 23.21 14.39 -11.57
C GLU A 373 23.94 13.04 -11.66
N TYR A 374 23.27 12.01 -12.18
CA TYR A 374 23.89 10.72 -12.47
C TYR A 374 24.98 10.83 -13.53
N ASP A 375 24.72 11.50 -14.65
CA ASP A 375 25.71 11.72 -15.72
C ASP A 375 26.94 12.48 -15.21
N ALA A 376 26.72 13.51 -14.38
CA ALA A 376 27.80 14.26 -13.74
C ALA A 376 28.62 13.40 -12.76
N ALA A 377 27.96 12.58 -11.93
CA ALA A 377 28.62 11.67 -11.00
C ALA A 377 29.43 10.60 -11.74
N LEU A 378 28.89 10.03 -12.82
CA LEU A 378 29.57 9.06 -13.67
C LEU A 378 30.82 9.67 -14.31
N ALA A 379 30.73 10.89 -14.84
CA ALA A 379 31.89 11.61 -15.37
C ALA A 379 32.97 11.85 -14.30
N GLY A 380 32.55 12.24 -13.09
CA GLY A 380 33.43 12.40 -11.93
C GLY A 380 34.15 11.11 -11.54
N TYR A 381 33.43 9.99 -11.52
CA TYR A 381 34.00 8.65 -11.29
C TYR A 381 35.05 8.29 -12.34
N MET A 382 34.77 8.53 -13.63
CA MET A 382 35.74 8.26 -14.70
C MET A 382 37.02 9.12 -14.57
N VAL A 383 36.90 10.35 -14.08
CA VAL A 383 38.07 11.20 -13.79
C VAL A 383 38.88 10.63 -12.64
N ALA A 384 38.23 10.26 -11.53
CA ALA A 384 38.90 9.68 -10.37
C ALA A 384 39.57 8.33 -10.69
N ALA A 385 38.96 7.50 -11.53
CA ALA A 385 39.56 6.27 -12.04
C ALA A 385 40.89 6.53 -12.76
N ARG A 386 40.92 7.51 -13.67
CA ARG A 386 42.16 7.91 -14.36
C ARG A 386 43.23 8.46 -13.41
N GLN A 387 42.82 9.21 -12.38
CA GLN A 387 43.73 9.73 -11.35
C GLN A 387 44.33 8.61 -10.49
N LYS A 388 43.50 7.62 -10.10
CA LYS A 388 43.94 6.43 -9.37
C LYS A 388 44.95 5.62 -10.21
N ASP A 389 44.66 5.38 -11.48
CA ASP A 389 45.59 4.66 -12.38
C ASP A 389 46.93 5.40 -12.56
N ALA A 390 46.89 6.73 -12.65
CA ALA A 390 48.11 7.55 -12.73
C ALA A 390 48.92 7.53 -11.43
N ALA A 391 48.25 7.58 -10.29
CA ALA A 391 48.87 7.47 -8.97
C ALA A 391 49.48 6.07 -8.76
N GLU A 392 48.80 5.01 -9.20
CA GLU A 392 49.28 3.63 -9.11
C GLU A 392 50.59 3.42 -9.89
N ARG A 393 50.66 3.92 -11.13
CA ARG A 393 51.91 3.90 -11.92
C ARG A 393 53.03 4.70 -11.27
N SER A 394 52.70 5.88 -10.73
CA SER A 394 53.69 6.73 -10.07
C SER A 394 54.21 6.10 -8.78
N TYR A 395 53.34 5.39 -8.05
CA TYR A 395 53.67 4.69 -6.82
C TYR A 395 54.58 3.49 -7.09
N ALA A 396 54.26 2.70 -8.11
CA ALA A 396 55.10 1.60 -8.57
C ALA A 396 56.50 2.06 -9.02
N ALA A 397 56.61 3.28 -9.56
CA ALA A 397 57.88 3.91 -9.94
C ALA A 397 58.61 4.60 -8.75
N GLY A 398 58.02 4.61 -7.55
CA GLY A 398 58.59 5.29 -6.38
C GLY A 398 58.53 6.82 -6.41
N LEU A 399 57.76 7.41 -7.32
CA LEU A 399 57.66 8.86 -7.52
C LEU A 399 56.65 9.54 -6.59
N VAL A 400 55.69 8.79 -6.03
CA VAL A 400 54.70 9.29 -5.06
C VAL A 400 54.74 8.48 -3.77
N GLY A 401 54.49 9.14 -2.65
CA GLY A 401 54.42 8.50 -1.34
C GLY A 401 53.11 7.73 -1.12
N ASN A 402 53.09 6.88 -0.09
CA ASN A 402 51.91 6.08 0.29
C ASN A 402 50.66 6.96 0.53
N SER A 403 50.84 8.13 1.14
CA SER A 403 49.74 9.08 1.40
C SER A 403 49.10 9.63 0.11
N GLN A 404 49.91 9.96 -0.90
CA GLN A 404 49.41 10.47 -2.19
C GLN A 404 48.65 9.39 -2.96
N TYR A 405 49.15 8.16 -2.97
CA TYR A 405 48.45 7.02 -3.57
C TYR A 405 47.12 6.73 -2.85
N ALA A 406 47.14 6.67 -1.52
CA ALA A 406 45.95 6.44 -0.70
C ALA A 406 44.88 7.53 -0.91
N GLY A 407 45.28 8.79 -1.09
CA GLY A 407 44.37 9.89 -1.43
C GLY A 407 43.65 9.66 -2.76
N ALA A 408 44.37 9.24 -3.81
CA ALA A 408 43.78 8.93 -5.11
C ALA A 408 42.83 7.71 -5.06
N VAL A 409 43.20 6.66 -4.31
CA VAL A 409 42.34 5.48 -4.11
C VAL A 409 41.07 5.82 -3.33
N THR A 410 41.18 6.64 -2.29
CA THR A 410 40.01 7.10 -1.51
C THR A 410 39.05 7.90 -2.38
N GLN A 411 39.57 8.82 -3.20
CA GLN A 411 38.76 9.60 -4.13
C GLN A 411 38.03 8.71 -5.15
N TYR A 412 38.72 7.70 -5.69
CA TYR A 412 38.12 6.70 -6.58
C TYR A 412 36.97 5.95 -5.91
N ILE A 413 37.21 5.36 -4.73
CA ILE A 413 36.20 4.60 -3.97
C ILE A 413 34.97 5.46 -3.66
N ALA A 414 35.17 6.72 -3.22
CA ALA A 414 34.07 7.63 -2.91
C ALA A 414 33.28 8.02 -4.17
N SER A 415 33.96 8.31 -5.29
CA SER A 415 33.30 8.69 -6.54
C SER A 415 32.52 7.53 -7.19
N GLU A 416 33.00 6.29 -7.04
CA GLU A 416 32.30 5.09 -7.48
C GLU A 416 30.98 4.92 -6.73
N ALA A 417 31.03 5.02 -5.39
CA ALA A 417 29.84 4.94 -4.54
C ALA A 417 28.84 6.06 -4.90
N GLN A 418 29.33 7.29 -5.10
CA GLN A 418 28.48 8.41 -5.51
C GLN A 418 27.81 8.18 -6.87
N ALA A 419 28.52 7.64 -7.86
CA ALA A 419 27.94 7.32 -9.17
C ALA A 419 26.84 6.25 -9.06
N ASN A 420 27.08 5.20 -8.27
CA ASN A 420 26.08 4.14 -8.04
C ASN A 420 24.85 4.68 -7.30
N ILE A 421 25.04 5.46 -6.23
CA ILE A 421 23.94 6.07 -5.48
C ILE A 421 23.13 7.03 -6.37
N SER A 422 23.79 7.85 -7.19
CA SER A 422 23.10 8.71 -8.15
C SER A 422 22.31 7.91 -9.18
N ALA A 423 22.80 6.74 -9.61
CA ALA A 423 22.05 5.84 -10.50
C ALA A 423 20.78 5.30 -9.83
N ILE A 424 20.87 4.91 -8.55
CA ILE A 424 19.72 4.46 -7.76
C ILE A 424 18.72 5.62 -7.61
N ASN A 425 19.17 6.84 -7.31
CA ASN A 425 18.30 8.01 -7.21
C ASN A 425 17.60 8.34 -8.55
N ALA A 426 18.32 8.24 -9.66
CA ALA A 426 17.77 8.45 -11.00
C ALA A 426 16.70 7.39 -11.33
N SER A 427 16.98 6.12 -11.05
CA SER A 427 15.99 5.04 -11.19
C SER A 427 14.75 5.29 -10.32
N SER A 428 14.93 5.70 -9.06
CA SER A 428 13.84 6.00 -8.14
C SER A 428 12.97 7.15 -8.62
N ALA A 429 13.58 8.22 -9.14
CA ALA A 429 12.84 9.36 -9.69
C ALA A 429 11.99 8.95 -10.89
N VAL A 430 12.53 8.10 -11.78
CA VAL A 430 11.77 7.51 -12.89
C VAL A 430 10.60 6.68 -12.36
N LEU A 431 10.85 5.76 -11.44
CA LEU A 431 9.82 4.86 -10.89
C LEU A 431 8.71 5.62 -10.15
N ASN A 432 9.03 6.67 -9.39
CA ASN A 432 8.05 7.55 -8.76
C ASN A 432 7.17 8.26 -9.80
N TYR A 433 7.75 8.69 -10.92
CA TYR A 433 6.98 9.22 -12.03
C TYR A 433 6.06 8.16 -12.66
N GLN A 434 6.53 6.92 -12.83
CA GLN A 434 5.68 5.82 -13.31
C GLN A 434 4.53 5.50 -12.33
N ALA A 435 4.81 5.53 -11.04
CA ALA A 435 3.83 5.29 -9.99
C ALA A 435 2.72 6.35 -10.00
N ALA A 436 3.07 7.62 -10.25
CA ALA A 436 2.10 8.71 -10.37
C ALA A 436 1.13 8.50 -11.53
N LEU A 437 1.60 7.96 -12.67
CA LEU A 437 0.74 7.62 -13.81
C LEU A 437 -0.29 6.55 -13.48
N LYS A 438 0.06 5.63 -12.57
CA LYS A 438 -0.83 4.55 -12.09
C LYS A 438 -1.72 4.98 -10.92
N GLY A 439 -1.62 6.23 -10.46
CA GLY A 439 -2.45 6.78 -9.39
C GLY A 439 -1.94 6.55 -7.97
N TYR A 440 -0.67 6.17 -7.80
CA TYR A 440 -0.05 5.95 -6.48
C TYR A 440 0.56 7.23 -5.87
N VAL A 441 0.22 8.42 -6.38
CA VAL A 441 0.72 9.73 -5.92
C VAL A 441 -0.41 10.76 -5.80
#